data_AF-A0A979FRJ4-F1
#
_entry.id   AF-A0A979FRJ4-F1
#
_cell.length_a   1.000
_cell.length_b   1.000
_cell.length_c   1.000
_cell.angle_alpha   90.00
_cell.angle_beta   90.00
_cell.angle_gamma   90.00
#
_symmetry.space_group_name_H-M   'P 1'
#
loop_
_entity.id
_entity.type
_entity.pdbx_description
1 polymer ?
#
loop_
_entity_poly.entity_id
_entity_poly.type
_entity_poly.pdbx_seq_one_letter_code
_entity_poly.pdbx_strand_id
1 'polypeptide(L)'
;MLREMLRVLLVTCCVHAAMLQDYSSCDPGSGLGFEFTECDEAGGRWRVSVPSSPSCEGVLPSLPPTRLQHCSVSCDPGSYFNVSTLACTPCPGGTYSLGGGVEVTAWKDPLPPGFHLSTEAFRSTFSTPRARGELDCSQYGWQPRGDVIASPGGPCAAVLVYTVKLVKPGTAVYTYQYTDDATIFEFQAQNEQCQSVGDADDAKWPPLTYEGQWRTVEVRLTAGLNVLRWKTIGVDARPSPRPVMIRSLSVSGVAYTSACTPCPAGKFSDVGARECTDCPENTHSPTGAARCTQCNPDISYAPKGSPKCLNRPPCSAKDYYEIDSACDSNNKTRAVYRWLEPQVCREDMASSHPLPPSGELKDCPPCNPGMHYTTGPGCTFCPPAHYSDG
;
A
#
# COMPACT_ATOMS: atom_id res chain seq x y z
N MET A 1 -35.64 73.65 -11.31
CA MET A 1 -35.48 72.23 -11.72
C MET A 1 -34.12 71.96 -12.37
N LEU A 2 -33.02 72.52 -11.85
CA LEU A 2 -31.65 72.26 -12.34
C LEU A 2 -30.76 71.55 -11.30
N ARG A 3 -31.30 71.35 -10.08
CA ARG A 3 -30.60 70.69 -8.95
C ARG A 3 -30.90 69.20 -8.84
N GLU A 4 -31.93 68.70 -9.55
CA GLU A 4 -32.25 67.27 -9.60
C GLU A 4 -31.61 66.53 -10.78
N MET A 5 -31.34 67.20 -11.91
CA MET A 5 -30.63 66.56 -13.03
C MET A 5 -29.16 66.26 -12.71
N LEU A 6 -28.53 67.02 -11.81
CA LEU A 6 -27.12 66.82 -11.43
C LEU A 6 -26.91 65.64 -10.45
N ARG A 7 -27.95 65.23 -9.71
CA ARG A 7 -27.89 64.03 -8.83
C ARG A 7 -28.09 62.74 -9.61
N VAL A 8 -28.86 62.76 -10.71
CA VAL A 8 -29.08 61.58 -11.56
C VAL A 8 -27.85 61.22 -12.40
N LEU A 9 -27.06 62.22 -12.83
CA LEU A 9 -25.81 62.01 -13.58
C LEU A 9 -24.63 61.49 -12.72
N LEU A 10 -24.59 61.82 -11.43
CA LEU A 10 -23.54 61.33 -10.51
C LEU A 10 -23.80 59.92 -9.98
N VAL A 11 -25.07 59.49 -9.88
CA VAL A 11 -25.41 58.11 -9.48
C VAL A 11 -25.26 57.13 -10.65
N THR A 12 -25.42 57.57 -11.90
CA THR A 12 -25.18 56.72 -13.09
C THR A 12 -23.70 56.54 -13.44
N CYS A 13 -22.83 57.45 -13.02
CA CYS A 13 -21.37 57.33 -13.20
C CYS A 13 -20.71 56.41 -12.16
N CYS A 14 -21.27 56.29 -10.95
CA CYS A 14 -20.77 55.36 -9.92
C CYS A 14 -21.29 53.92 -10.05
N VAL A 15 -22.34 53.67 -10.85
CA VAL A 15 -22.85 52.31 -11.10
C VAL A 15 -22.22 51.68 -12.36
N HIS A 16 -21.52 52.46 -13.20
CA HIS A 16 -20.73 51.93 -14.33
C HIS A 16 -19.23 51.72 -14.02
N ALA A 17 -18.78 52.02 -12.81
CA ALA A 17 -17.37 51.88 -12.40
C ALA A 17 -17.12 50.74 -11.41
N ALA A 18 -18.11 49.89 -11.14
CA ALA A 18 -17.99 48.74 -10.22
C ALA A 18 -18.61 47.47 -10.82
N MET A 19 -18.26 47.18 -12.07
CA MET A 19 -18.28 45.83 -12.64
C MET A 19 -16.95 45.60 -13.38
N LEU A 20 -15.84 45.90 -12.71
CA LEU A 20 -14.61 45.11 -12.89
C LEU A 20 -14.82 43.83 -12.08
N GLN A 21 -15.76 42.99 -12.51
CA GLN A 21 -15.70 41.57 -12.19
C GLN A 21 -14.44 41.06 -12.89
N ASP A 22 -13.57 40.41 -12.12
CA ASP A 22 -12.40 39.68 -12.58
C ASP A 22 -12.66 39.00 -13.92
N TYR A 23 -12.21 39.62 -15.00
CA TYR A 23 -12.05 38.95 -16.29
C TYR A 23 -10.68 38.27 -16.26
N SER A 24 -10.55 37.26 -15.41
CA SER A 24 -9.42 36.34 -15.43
C SER A 24 -9.96 34.94 -15.36
N SER A 25 -9.99 34.23 -16.49
CA SER A 25 -9.94 32.76 -16.44
C SER A 25 -9.65 32.03 -17.75
N CYS A 26 -9.31 32.70 -18.86
CA CYS A 26 -8.74 31.97 -20.00
C CYS A 26 -7.53 32.76 -20.49
N ASP A 27 -6.38 32.52 -19.84
CA ASP A 27 -5.10 32.97 -20.39
C ASP A 27 -4.90 32.26 -21.75
N PRO A 28 -4.32 32.91 -22.79
CA PRO A 28 -4.01 32.26 -24.06
C PRO A 28 -2.92 31.19 -23.86
N GLY A 29 -3.32 30.03 -23.32
CA GLY A 29 -2.41 28.94 -22.95
C GLY A 29 -2.88 28.04 -21.80
N SER A 30 -3.83 28.47 -20.96
CA SER A 30 -4.19 27.74 -19.72
C SER A 30 -5.63 27.22 -19.64
N GLY A 31 -6.50 27.59 -20.58
CA GLY A 31 -7.92 27.19 -20.60
C GLY A 31 -8.24 25.92 -21.42
N LEU A 32 -7.24 25.30 -22.05
CA LEU A 32 -7.40 24.13 -22.92
C LEU A 32 -6.59 22.95 -22.39
N GLY A 33 -7.25 21.82 -22.14
CA GLY A 33 -6.63 20.52 -21.89
C GLY A 33 -6.45 19.74 -23.19
N PHE A 34 -5.73 18.62 -23.14
CA PHE A 34 -5.63 17.69 -24.26
C PHE A 34 -6.24 16.34 -23.90
N GLU A 35 -7.05 15.81 -24.80
CA GLU A 35 -7.63 14.48 -24.69
C GLU A 35 -7.35 13.66 -25.96
N PHE A 36 -7.50 12.35 -25.83
CA PHE A 36 -7.42 11.45 -26.97
C PHE A 36 -8.80 11.02 -27.41
N THR A 37 -9.02 10.98 -28.72
CA THR A 37 -10.20 10.32 -29.29
C THR A 37 -10.13 8.81 -29.06
N GLU A 38 -11.25 8.14 -29.29
CA GLU A 38 -11.27 6.70 -29.48
C GLU A 38 -10.37 6.26 -30.65
N CYS A 39 -10.04 4.98 -30.66
CA CYS A 39 -9.23 4.36 -31.70
C CYS A 39 -10.02 4.22 -32.99
N ASP A 40 -9.41 4.62 -34.09
CA ASP A 40 -9.91 4.31 -35.43
C ASP A 40 -9.64 2.85 -35.81
N GLU A 41 -10.30 2.39 -36.87
CA GLU A 41 -10.15 1.02 -37.39
C GLU A 41 -8.71 0.70 -37.85
N ALA A 42 -7.91 1.74 -38.14
CA ALA A 42 -6.49 1.61 -38.48
C ALA A 42 -5.58 1.56 -37.24
N GLY A 43 -6.15 1.50 -36.02
CA GLY A 43 -5.43 1.37 -34.76
C GLY A 43 -4.76 2.67 -34.26
N GLY A 44 -5.07 3.80 -34.90
CA GLY A 44 -4.59 5.13 -34.52
C GLY A 44 -5.63 5.94 -33.75
N ARG A 45 -5.21 7.04 -33.15
CA ARG A 45 -6.10 7.99 -32.45
C ARG A 45 -5.58 9.41 -32.54
N TRP A 46 -6.44 10.39 -32.31
CA TRP A 46 -6.09 11.80 -32.38
C TRP A 46 -5.95 12.40 -30.99
N ARG A 47 -4.89 13.17 -30.76
CA ARG A 47 -4.85 14.15 -29.67
C ARG A 47 -5.60 15.39 -30.11
N VAL A 48 -6.59 15.80 -29.35
CA VAL A 48 -7.39 17.01 -29.58
C VAL A 48 -7.34 17.92 -28.35
N SER A 49 -7.45 19.23 -28.56
CA SER A 49 -7.59 20.21 -27.48
C SER A 49 -9.05 20.29 -27.05
N VAL A 50 -9.33 20.15 -25.76
CA VAL A 50 -10.66 20.23 -25.17
C VAL A 50 -10.69 21.37 -24.15
N PRO A 51 -11.66 22.29 -24.20
CA PRO A 51 -11.79 23.34 -23.19
C PRO A 51 -11.94 22.77 -21.78
N SER A 52 -11.15 23.27 -20.84
CA SER A 52 -11.18 22.83 -19.44
C SER A 52 -12.39 23.36 -18.67
N SER A 53 -13.04 24.39 -19.19
CA SER A 53 -14.30 24.93 -18.67
C SER A 53 -15.17 25.49 -19.80
N PRO A 54 -16.50 25.52 -19.63
CA PRO A 54 -17.42 26.10 -20.62
C PRO A 54 -17.19 27.60 -20.86
N SER A 55 -16.48 28.30 -19.96
CA SER A 55 -16.08 29.69 -20.13
C SER A 55 -14.94 29.91 -21.14
N CYS A 56 -14.28 28.83 -21.62
CA CYS A 56 -13.20 28.90 -22.61
C CYS A 56 -13.63 28.43 -24.02
N GLU A 57 -14.93 28.44 -24.32
CA GLU A 57 -15.43 28.25 -25.68
C GLU A 57 -14.93 29.38 -26.59
N GLY A 58 -14.25 29.02 -27.70
CA GLY A 58 -13.72 29.97 -28.68
C GLY A 58 -12.22 30.30 -28.53
N VAL A 59 -11.52 29.73 -27.55
CA VAL A 59 -10.05 29.84 -27.46
C VAL A 59 -9.41 28.97 -28.55
N LEU A 60 -8.53 29.56 -29.36
CA LEU A 60 -7.79 28.82 -30.38
C LEU A 60 -6.77 27.87 -29.73
N PRO A 61 -6.71 26.59 -30.14
CA PRO A 61 -5.71 25.66 -29.65
C PRO A 61 -4.29 26.14 -29.93
N SER A 62 -3.42 26.10 -28.92
CA SER A 62 -2.01 26.42 -29.09
C SER A 62 -1.24 25.34 -29.86
N LEU A 63 -1.75 24.10 -29.87
CA LEU A 63 -1.16 22.97 -30.60
C LEU A 63 -2.21 22.33 -31.54
N PRO A 64 -1.82 21.98 -32.77
CA PRO A 64 -2.73 21.33 -33.71
C PRO A 64 -3.06 19.89 -33.28
N PRO A 65 -4.22 19.37 -33.72
CA PRO A 65 -4.54 17.95 -33.58
C PRO A 65 -3.44 17.08 -34.18
N THR A 66 -2.98 16.08 -33.43
CA THR A 66 -1.86 15.22 -33.85
C THR A 66 -2.30 13.77 -33.79
N ARG A 67 -2.09 13.02 -34.88
CA ARG A 67 -2.44 11.60 -34.95
C ARG A 67 -1.32 10.74 -34.39
N LEU A 68 -1.68 9.87 -33.45
CA LEU A 68 -0.84 8.76 -33.00
C LEU A 68 -1.18 7.54 -33.84
N GLN A 69 -0.16 6.86 -34.34
CA GLN A 69 -0.31 5.68 -35.18
C GLN A 69 -0.75 4.43 -34.40
N HIS A 70 -0.52 4.42 -33.09
CA HIS A 70 -0.82 3.29 -32.21
C HIS A 70 -1.59 3.76 -30.98
N CYS A 71 -2.71 3.12 -30.71
CA CYS A 71 -3.53 3.35 -29.52
C CYS A 71 -2.92 2.81 -28.23
N SER A 72 -2.07 1.79 -28.33
CA SER A 72 -1.42 1.12 -27.20
C SER A 72 -0.18 1.88 -26.73
N VAL A 73 -0.39 3.11 -26.27
CA VAL A 73 0.66 3.85 -25.58
C VAL A 73 0.75 3.35 -24.14
N SER A 74 1.94 2.96 -23.73
CA SER A 74 2.28 2.65 -22.35
C SER A 74 3.69 3.18 -22.10
N CYS A 75 3.94 3.65 -20.89
CA CYS A 75 5.27 4.09 -20.51
C CYS A 75 5.97 3.01 -19.69
N ASP A 76 7.25 3.20 -19.42
CA ASP A 76 7.94 2.37 -18.45
C ASP A 76 7.57 2.81 -17.03
N PRO A 77 7.63 1.89 -16.05
CA PRO A 77 7.48 2.23 -14.64
C PRO A 77 8.41 3.39 -14.27
N GLY A 78 7.91 4.31 -13.45
CA GLY A 78 8.58 5.57 -13.14
C GLY A 78 8.28 6.71 -14.10
N SER A 79 7.55 6.47 -15.20
CA SER A 79 7.17 7.50 -16.16
C SER A 79 5.66 7.58 -16.36
N TYR A 80 5.20 8.75 -16.77
CA TYR A 80 3.83 9.01 -17.21
C TYR A 80 3.84 9.51 -18.65
N PHE A 81 2.73 9.36 -19.36
CA PHE A 81 2.64 9.84 -20.73
C PHE A 81 2.15 11.29 -20.75
N ASN A 82 3.05 12.20 -21.10
CA ASN A 82 2.72 13.62 -21.22
C ASN A 82 1.94 13.85 -22.52
N VAL A 83 0.65 14.13 -22.38
CA VAL A 83 -0.27 14.31 -23.52
C VAL A 83 0.07 15.54 -24.37
N SER A 84 0.68 16.57 -23.77
CA SER A 84 1.09 17.78 -24.49
C SER A 84 2.30 17.53 -25.39
N THR A 85 3.30 16.79 -24.91
CA THR A 85 4.52 16.48 -25.68
C THR A 85 4.46 15.17 -26.45
N LEU A 86 3.43 14.34 -26.21
CA LEU A 86 3.27 13.00 -26.78
C LEU A 86 4.45 12.07 -26.48
N ALA A 87 5.08 12.23 -25.32
CA ALA A 87 6.24 11.45 -24.91
C ALA A 87 6.13 10.98 -23.45
N CYS A 88 6.78 9.87 -23.13
CA CYS A 88 6.92 9.41 -21.74
C CYS A 88 7.91 10.30 -21.01
N THR A 89 7.46 10.89 -19.91
CA THR A 89 8.26 11.75 -19.03
C THR A 89 8.39 11.11 -17.65
N PRO A 90 9.57 11.17 -17.00
CA PRO A 90 9.75 10.60 -15.67
C PRO A 90 8.89 11.34 -14.65
N CYS A 91 8.39 10.60 -13.65
CA CYS A 91 7.62 11.16 -12.56
C CYS A 91 8.45 12.15 -11.74
N PRO A 92 7.92 13.32 -11.37
CA PRO A 92 8.59 14.21 -10.43
C PRO A 92 8.73 13.52 -9.05
N GLY A 93 9.73 13.94 -8.28
CA GLY A 93 9.91 13.45 -6.91
C GLY A 93 8.66 13.67 -6.06
N GLY A 94 8.36 12.71 -5.19
CA GLY A 94 7.14 12.65 -4.38
C GLY A 94 5.95 12.05 -5.11
N THR A 95 6.12 11.63 -6.36
CA THR A 95 5.12 10.88 -7.11
C THR A 95 5.71 9.58 -7.65
N TYR A 96 4.83 8.66 -8.04
CA TYR A 96 5.21 7.39 -8.65
C TYR A 96 4.25 7.02 -9.78
N SER A 97 4.70 6.14 -10.66
CA SER A 97 3.87 5.57 -11.73
C SER A 97 4.33 4.17 -12.05
N LEU A 98 3.38 3.28 -12.35
CA LEU A 98 3.69 1.93 -12.83
C LEU A 98 3.84 1.86 -14.35
N GLY A 99 3.83 3.00 -15.05
CA GLY A 99 4.01 3.06 -16.52
C GLY A 99 2.74 2.71 -17.31
N GLY A 100 1.58 2.73 -16.67
CA GLY A 100 0.38 2.04 -17.18
C GLY A 100 0.24 0.69 -16.52
N GLY A 101 0.22 0.70 -15.19
CA GLY A 101 -0.07 -0.46 -14.36
C GLY A 101 -1.00 -0.04 -13.23
N VAL A 102 -1.66 -1.01 -12.63
CA VAL A 102 -2.54 -0.81 -11.48
C VAL A 102 -1.90 -1.49 -10.29
N GLU A 103 -1.81 -0.80 -9.16
CA GLU A 103 -1.41 -1.38 -7.89
C GLU A 103 -2.48 -1.14 -6.83
N VAL A 104 -2.81 -2.21 -6.11
CA VAL A 104 -3.82 -2.26 -5.07
C VAL A 104 -3.14 -2.73 -3.81
N THR A 105 -2.95 -1.81 -2.86
CA THR A 105 -2.39 -2.09 -1.52
C THR A 105 -3.34 -1.66 -0.40
N ALA A 106 -4.41 -0.95 -0.75
CA ALA A 106 -5.43 -0.47 0.17
C ALA A 106 -6.80 -1.05 -0.23
N TRP A 107 -7.32 -1.92 0.62
CA TRP A 107 -8.58 -2.63 0.44
C TRP A 107 -9.65 -1.94 1.29
N LYS A 108 -10.53 -1.17 0.65
CA LYS A 108 -11.63 -0.43 1.26
C LYS A 108 -12.98 -0.96 0.78
N ASP A 109 -14.04 -0.59 1.48
CA ASP A 109 -15.42 -0.77 1.03
C ASP A 109 -16.00 0.59 0.62
N PRO A 110 -16.44 0.79 -0.65
CA PRO A 110 -16.43 -0.17 -1.76
C PRO A 110 -15.03 -0.47 -2.30
N LEU A 111 -14.87 -1.67 -2.89
CA LEU A 111 -13.61 -2.10 -3.49
C LEU A 111 -13.18 -1.22 -4.68
N PRO A 112 -11.88 -1.18 -5.02
CA PRO A 112 -11.40 -0.44 -6.19
C PRO A 112 -12.11 -0.90 -7.49
N PRO A 113 -12.18 -0.03 -8.52
CA PRO A 113 -12.81 -0.37 -9.79
C PRO A 113 -12.22 -1.64 -10.42
N GLY A 114 -13.10 -2.49 -10.96
CA GLY A 114 -12.74 -3.76 -11.60
C GLY A 114 -12.80 -4.97 -10.67
N PHE A 115 -12.94 -4.79 -9.35
CA PHE A 115 -13.16 -5.90 -8.42
C PHE A 115 -14.65 -6.25 -8.28
N HIS A 116 -14.92 -7.55 -8.21
CA HIS A 116 -16.24 -8.10 -7.94
C HIS A 116 -16.14 -9.24 -6.93
N LEU A 117 -17.09 -9.28 -6.01
CA LEU A 117 -17.22 -10.31 -4.99
C LEU A 117 -18.42 -11.20 -5.31
N SER A 118 -18.25 -12.51 -5.18
CA SER A 118 -19.38 -13.44 -5.15
C SER A 118 -19.17 -14.55 -4.12
N THR A 119 -20.27 -15.04 -3.59
CA THR A 119 -20.31 -16.21 -2.72
C THR A 119 -21.27 -17.23 -3.30
N GLU A 120 -20.86 -18.49 -3.27
CA GLU A 120 -21.65 -19.61 -3.77
C GLU A 120 -21.77 -20.67 -2.68
N ALA A 121 -22.98 -21.15 -2.42
CA ALA A 121 -23.17 -22.28 -1.53
C ALA A 121 -22.57 -23.54 -2.18
N PHE A 122 -21.50 -24.08 -1.61
CA PHE A 122 -20.88 -25.30 -2.11
C PHE A 122 -21.48 -26.52 -1.42
N ARG A 123 -22.32 -27.28 -2.14
CA ARG A 123 -22.91 -28.54 -1.64
C ARG A 123 -22.03 -29.71 -2.04
N SER A 124 -21.10 -30.10 -1.18
CA SER A 124 -20.35 -31.35 -1.36
C SER A 124 -21.28 -32.55 -1.16
N THR A 125 -21.24 -33.53 -2.06
CA THR A 125 -21.95 -34.82 -1.93
C THR A 125 -21.52 -35.63 -0.69
N PHE A 126 -20.39 -35.25 -0.09
CA PHE A 126 -19.84 -35.84 1.15
C PHE A 126 -20.30 -35.11 2.42
N SER A 127 -21.07 -34.02 2.30
CA SER A 127 -21.61 -33.29 3.45
C SER A 127 -22.73 -34.09 4.12
N THR A 128 -22.61 -34.31 5.43
CA THR A 128 -23.59 -35.07 6.22
C THR A 128 -25.02 -34.51 6.11
N PRO A 129 -26.06 -35.35 6.18
CA PRO A 129 -27.46 -34.97 5.96
C PRO A 129 -28.06 -34.02 7.02
N ARG A 130 -27.28 -33.54 8.00
CA ARG A 130 -27.74 -32.62 9.06
C ARG A 130 -27.78 -31.15 8.66
N ALA A 131 -27.22 -30.77 7.50
CA ALA A 131 -27.26 -29.40 6.98
C ALA A 131 -28.33 -29.22 5.88
N ARG A 132 -29.58 -29.61 6.14
CA ARG A 132 -30.75 -29.33 5.27
C ARG A 132 -31.39 -27.95 5.55
N GLY A 133 -30.63 -27.01 6.10
CA GLY A 133 -31.04 -25.61 6.26
C GLY A 133 -30.54 -24.76 5.08
N GLU A 134 -31.22 -23.64 4.83
CA GLU A 134 -30.72 -22.59 3.95
C GLU A 134 -29.41 -22.03 4.55
N LEU A 135 -28.29 -22.30 3.91
CA LEU A 135 -26.98 -21.84 4.37
C LEU A 135 -26.81 -20.38 3.98
N ASP A 136 -26.75 -19.49 4.96
CA ASP A 136 -26.45 -18.08 4.72
C ASP A 136 -24.94 -17.91 4.41
N CYS A 137 -24.64 -17.60 3.15
CA CYS A 137 -23.29 -17.38 2.66
C CYS A 137 -22.82 -15.92 2.74
N SER A 138 -23.62 -15.01 3.30
CA SER A 138 -23.32 -13.57 3.35
C SER A 138 -22.02 -13.26 4.11
N GLN A 139 -21.70 -14.03 5.15
CA GLN A 139 -20.55 -13.80 6.02
C GLN A 139 -19.26 -14.47 5.54
N TYR A 140 -19.33 -15.35 4.53
CA TYR A 140 -18.19 -16.16 4.09
C TYR A 140 -17.44 -15.56 2.88
N GLY A 141 -17.90 -14.41 2.36
CA GLY A 141 -17.24 -13.70 1.27
C GLY A 141 -15.89 -13.09 1.64
N TRP A 142 -15.13 -12.68 0.62
CA TRP A 142 -13.92 -11.87 0.82
C TRP A 142 -14.28 -10.51 1.42
N GLN A 143 -13.55 -10.09 2.44
CA GLN A 143 -13.83 -8.85 3.19
C GLN A 143 -12.58 -7.96 3.25
N PRO A 144 -12.70 -6.67 2.88
CA PRO A 144 -11.60 -5.71 3.02
C PRO A 144 -11.31 -5.42 4.50
N ARG A 145 -10.03 -5.42 4.89
CA ARG A 145 -9.55 -5.15 6.25
C ARG A 145 -8.43 -4.11 6.24
N GLY A 146 -8.57 -3.05 5.45
CA GLY A 146 -7.60 -1.96 5.37
C GLY A 146 -6.42 -2.29 4.46
N ASP A 147 -5.38 -2.93 4.97
CA ASP A 147 -4.16 -3.28 4.22
C ASP A 147 -4.21 -4.67 3.58
N VAL A 148 -5.25 -5.46 3.87
CA VAL A 148 -5.48 -6.79 3.29
C VAL A 148 -6.95 -6.99 2.94
N ILE A 149 -7.23 -7.89 2.00
CA ILE A 149 -8.56 -8.49 1.81
C ILE A 149 -8.50 -9.95 2.25
N ALA A 150 -9.46 -10.39 3.07
CA ALA A 150 -9.42 -11.69 3.74
C ALA A 150 -10.66 -12.52 3.39
N SER A 151 -10.46 -13.79 3.05
CA SER A 151 -11.52 -14.79 3.01
C SER A 151 -11.49 -15.62 4.29
N PRO A 152 -12.59 -15.67 5.05
CA PRO A 152 -12.66 -16.41 6.32
C PRO A 152 -12.62 -17.93 6.14
N GLY A 153 -12.75 -18.47 4.92
CA GLY A 153 -12.99 -19.90 4.69
C GLY A 153 -14.42 -20.29 5.06
N GLY A 154 -14.68 -21.59 5.24
CA GLY A 154 -15.99 -22.11 5.67
C GLY A 154 -16.78 -22.84 4.57
N PRO A 155 -18.09 -23.11 4.80
CA PRO A 155 -18.87 -24.03 3.97
C PRO A 155 -19.30 -23.46 2.61
N CYS A 156 -19.09 -22.16 2.38
CA CYS A 156 -19.38 -21.50 1.12
C CYS A 156 -18.10 -21.28 0.33
N ALA A 157 -18.21 -21.35 -0.99
CA ALA A 157 -17.14 -20.89 -1.87
C ALA A 157 -17.17 -19.37 -1.95
N ALA A 158 -16.03 -18.72 -1.72
CA ALA A 158 -15.90 -17.28 -1.86
C ALA A 158 -14.98 -16.94 -3.03
N VAL A 159 -15.42 -16.04 -3.88
CA VAL A 159 -14.74 -15.68 -5.13
C VAL A 159 -14.49 -14.18 -5.15
N LEU A 160 -13.23 -13.80 -5.34
CA LEU A 160 -12.80 -12.46 -5.66
C LEU A 160 -12.37 -12.45 -7.13
N VAL A 161 -12.98 -11.57 -7.93
CA VAL A 161 -12.68 -11.40 -9.35
C VAL A 161 -12.10 -10.00 -9.57
N TYR A 162 -11.06 -9.90 -10.39
CA TYR A 162 -10.53 -8.63 -10.87
C TYR A 162 -10.45 -8.64 -12.40
N THR A 163 -11.09 -7.66 -13.03
CA THR A 163 -11.12 -7.51 -14.48
C THR A 163 -10.27 -6.31 -14.92
N VAL A 164 -9.34 -6.54 -15.86
CA VAL A 164 -8.39 -5.53 -16.31
C VAL A 164 -8.08 -5.68 -17.80
N LYS A 165 -8.01 -4.56 -18.53
CA LYS A 165 -7.67 -4.53 -19.96
C LYS A 165 -6.23 -4.06 -20.16
N LEU A 166 -5.42 -4.90 -20.79
CA LEU A 166 -4.01 -4.64 -21.09
C LEU A 166 -3.87 -4.15 -22.54
N VAL A 167 -3.12 -3.06 -22.74
CA VAL A 167 -2.77 -2.54 -24.07
C VAL A 167 -1.50 -3.18 -24.65
N LYS A 168 -0.68 -3.77 -23.79
CA LYS A 168 0.47 -4.61 -24.15
C LYS A 168 0.54 -5.83 -23.21
N PRO A 169 1.19 -6.93 -23.60
CA PRO A 169 1.45 -8.02 -22.67
C PRO A 169 2.10 -7.49 -21.38
N GLY A 170 1.68 -8.05 -20.25
CA GLY A 170 2.05 -7.56 -18.94
C GLY A 170 2.10 -8.70 -17.93
N THR A 171 2.13 -8.34 -16.65
CA THR A 171 2.29 -9.30 -15.56
C THR A 171 1.37 -8.90 -14.41
N ALA A 172 0.65 -9.87 -13.87
CA ALA A 172 -0.04 -9.74 -12.59
C ALA A 172 0.81 -10.36 -11.48
N VAL A 173 1.07 -9.58 -10.44
CA VAL A 173 1.84 -9.97 -9.26
C VAL A 173 0.96 -9.74 -8.04
N TYR A 174 0.68 -10.78 -7.26
CA TYR A 174 -0.08 -10.63 -6.01
C TYR A 174 0.63 -11.28 -4.84
N THR A 175 0.46 -10.69 -3.65
CA THR A 175 1.03 -11.20 -2.41
C THR A 175 -0.06 -11.75 -1.50
N TYR A 176 0.19 -12.92 -0.92
CA TYR A 176 -0.81 -13.65 -0.13
C TYR A 176 -0.21 -14.33 1.10
N GLN A 177 -1.09 -14.64 2.04
CA GLN A 177 -0.83 -15.51 3.19
C GLN A 177 -1.95 -16.55 3.28
N TYR A 178 -1.57 -17.82 3.38
CA TYR A 178 -2.45 -18.97 3.35
C TYR A 178 -1.89 -20.07 4.26
N THR A 179 -2.38 -20.17 5.50
CA THR A 179 -1.73 -20.98 6.55
C THR A 179 -2.47 -22.25 6.93
N ASP A 180 -3.65 -22.50 6.37
CA ASP A 180 -4.58 -23.54 6.84
C ASP A 180 -5.08 -24.38 5.67
N ASP A 181 -4.74 -25.66 5.69
CA ASP A 181 -5.11 -26.63 4.65
C ASP A 181 -6.60 -27.02 4.69
N ALA A 182 -7.34 -26.62 5.72
CA ALA A 182 -8.79 -26.79 5.80
C ALA A 182 -9.55 -25.94 4.77
N THR A 183 -8.91 -24.92 4.21
CA THR A 183 -9.45 -24.11 3.11
C THR A 183 -8.66 -24.39 1.85
N ILE A 184 -9.30 -24.81 0.77
CA ILE A 184 -8.69 -24.84 -0.57
C ILE A 184 -8.59 -23.41 -1.07
N PHE A 185 -7.40 -23.00 -1.52
CA PHE A 185 -7.16 -21.72 -2.18
C PHE A 185 -6.74 -21.95 -3.64
N GLU A 186 -7.56 -21.47 -4.56
CA GLU A 186 -7.36 -21.61 -6.01
C GLU A 186 -7.20 -20.22 -6.64
N PHE A 187 -6.23 -20.09 -7.54
CA PHE A 187 -6.06 -18.93 -8.40
C PHE A 187 -6.27 -19.31 -9.87
N GLN A 188 -6.92 -18.45 -10.64
CA GLN A 188 -7.11 -18.62 -12.09
C GLN A 188 -6.94 -17.28 -12.79
N ALA A 189 -6.35 -17.30 -13.99
CA ALA A 189 -6.32 -16.15 -14.90
C ALA A 189 -6.83 -16.57 -16.28
N GLN A 190 -7.73 -15.79 -16.85
CA GLN A 190 -8.36 -16.04 -18.15
C GLN A 190 -8.22 -14.82 -19.06
N ASN A 191 -8.05 -15.07 -20.37
CA ASN A 191 -8.04 -14.02 -21.39
C ASN A 191 -9.45 -13.72 -21.94
N GLU A 192 -9.53 -12.81 -22.91
CA GLU A 192 -10.76 -12.41 -23.59
C GLU A 192 -11.52 -13.55 -24.30
N GLN A 193 -10.85 -14.68 -24.56
CA GLN A 193 -11.44 -15.89 -25.16
C GLN A 193 -11.79 -16.96 -24.10
N CYS A 194 -11.78 -16.60 -22.81
CA CYS A 194 -11.99 -17.50 -21.67
C CYS A 194 -10.98 -18.67 -21.60
N GLN A 195 -9.84 -18.56 -22.28
CA GLN A 195 -8.78 -19.57 -22.24
C GLN A 195 -7.93 -19.33 -20.99
N SER A 196 -7.52 -20.41 -20.31
CA SER A 196 -6.57 -20.31 -19.22
C SER A 196 -5.25 -19.76 -19.76
N VAL A 197 -4.69 -18.80 -19.04
CA VAL A 197 -3.36 -18.29 -19.33
C VAL A 197 -2.35 -19.36 -18.90
N GLY A 198 -1.49 -19.83 -19.81
CA GLY A 198 -0.61 -20.99 -19.56
C GLY A 198 0.25 -20.88 -18.30
N ASP A 199 0.81 -19.70 -18.01
CA ASP A 199 1.58 -19.44 -16.78
C ASP A 199 0.70 -19.46 -15.50
N ALA A 200 -0.63 -19.39 -15.62
CA ALA A 200 -1.56 -19.45 -14.50
C ALA A 200 -1.90 -20.89 -14.08
N ASP A 201 -1.65 -21.89 -14.93
CA ASP A 201 -1.88 -23.31 -14.59
C ASP A 201 -0.86 -23.80 -13.55
N ASP A 202 0.40 -23.33 -13.64
CA ASP A 202 1.43 -23.57 -12.62
C ASP A 202 1.15 -22.80 -11.31
N ALA A 203 0.51 -21.63 -11.41
CA ALA A 203 0.13 -20.78 -10.29
C ALA A 203 -1.25 -21.13 -9.69
N LYS A 204 -1.92 -22.17 -10.21
CA LYS A 204 -3.32 -22.50 -9.89
C LYS A 204 -3.55 -22.83 -8.42
N TRP A 205 -2.57 -23.48 -7.80
CA TRP A 205 -2.62 -23.93 -6.41
C TRP A 205 -1.50 -23.27 -5.60
N PRO A 206 -1.71 -22.05 -5.09
CA PRO A 206 -0.69 -21.37 -4.30
C PRO A 206 -0.31 -22.21 -3.06
N PRO A 207 0.99 -22.43 -2.81
CA PRO A 207 1.43 -23.25 -1.69
C PRO A 207 1.12 -22.62 -0.33
N LEU A 208 0.97 -23.47 0.69
CA LEU A 208 0.82 -23.05 2.09
C LEU A 208 2.01 -22.19 2.55
N THR A 209 1.71 -21.26 3.45
CA THR A 209 2.64 -20.34 4.10
C THR A 209 2.61 -20.53 5.62
N TYR A 210 3.61 -20.02 6.32
CA TYR A 210 3.57 -19.91 7.79
C TYR A 210 2.90 -18.60 8.23
N GLU A 211 2.51 -18.54 9.51
CA GLU A 211 2.01 -17.30 10.13
C GLU A 211 3.08 -16.20 10.07
N GLY A 212 2.68 -15.00 9.66
CA GLY A 212 3.59 -13.88 9.39
C GLY A 212 4.38 -13.98 8.07
N GLN A 213 4.40 -15.14 7.39
CA GLN A 213 5.06 -15.29 6.09
C GLN A 213 4.12 -14.88 4.95
N TRP A 214 4.57 -13.95 4.11
CA TRP A 214 3.90 -13.54 2.87
C TRP A 214 4.64 -14.15 1.68
N ARG A 215 3.89 -14.70 0.72
CA ARG A 215 4.44 -15.20 -0.56
C ARG A 215 3.87 -14.41 -1.73
N THR A 216 4.59 -14.44 -2.84
CA THR A 216 4.26 -13.70 -4.05
C THR A 216 4.04 -14.67 -5.19
N VAL A 217 3.00 -14.45 -5.97
CA VAL A 217 2.72 -15.17 -7.21
C VAL A 217 2.81 -14.18 -8.36
N GLU A 218 3.50 -14.57 -9.43
CA GLU A 218 3.70 -13.79 -10.65
C GLU A 218 3.14 -14.57 -11.84
N VAL A 219 2.30 -13.90 -12.65
CA VAL A 219 1.62 -14.52 -13.80
C VAL A 219 1.69 -13.57 -14.98
N ARG A 220 2.19 -14.05 -16.11
CA ARG A 220 2.24 -13.25 -17.34
C ARG A 220 0.87 -13.23 -18.00
N LEU A 221 0.42 -12.05 -18.41
CA LEU A 221 -0.86 -11.81 -19.05
C LEU A 221 -0.68 -11.38 -20.50
N THR A 222 -1.64 -11.73 -21.35
CA THR A 222 -1.66 -11.28 -22.75
C THR A 222 -2.27 -9.88 -22.86
N ALA A 223 -1.97 -9.18 -23.95
CA ALA A 223 -2.73 -7.98 -24.31
C ALA A 223 -4.22 -8.33 -24.50
N GLY A 224 -5.11 -7.38 -24.26
CA GLY A 224 -6.56 -7.59 -24.28
C GLY A 224 -7.18 -7.65 -22.90
N LEU A 225 -8.42 -8.13 -22.82
CA LEU A 225 -9.14 -8.28 -21.54
C LEU A 225 -8.59 -9.49 -20.77
N ASN A 226 -8.32 -9.31 -19.48
CA ASN A 226 -7.90 -10.36 -18.57
C ASN A 226 -8.80 -10.37 -17.33
N VAL A 227 -9.13 -11.58 -16.87
CA VAL A 227 -9.94 -11.82 -15.67
C VAL A 227 -9.13 -12.66 -14.70
N LEU A 228 -8.81 -12.10 -13.54
CA LEU A 228 -8.12 -12.77 -12.45
C LEU A 228 -9.13 -13.20 -11.40
N ARG A 229 -9.04 -14.44 -10.92
CA ARG A 229 -10.01 -15.03 -9.99
C ARG A 229 -9.28 -15.72 -8.85
N TRP A 230 -9.60 -15.32 -7.63
CA TRP A 230 -9.18 -15.99 -6.40
C TRP A 230 -10.39 -16.65 -5.76
N LYS A 231 -10.33 -17.96 -5.58
CA LYS A 231 -11.42 -18.76 -5.03
C LYS A 231 -10.96 -19.48 -3.77
N THR A 232 -11.77 -19.44 -2.74
CA THR A 232 -11.57 -20.22 -1.51
C THR A 232 -12.77 -21.12 -1.26
N ILE A 233 -12.51 -22.35 -0.79
CA ILE A 233 -13.55 -23.32 -0.42
C ILE A 233 -13.12 -24.04 0.85
N GLY A 234 -13.93 -24.06 1.91
CA GLY A 234 -13.66 -24.90 3.08
C GLY A 234 -13.91 -26.39 2.78
N VAL A 235 -12.93 -27.23 3.07
CA VAL A 235 -12.99 -28.70 2.88
C VAL A 235 -13.60 -29.38 4.09
N ASP A 236 -13.28 -28.89 5.28
CA ASP A 236 -13.76 -29.41 6.55
C ASP A 236 -14.49 -28.32 7.33
N ALA A 237 -15.66 -28.65 7.88
CA ALA A 237 -16.42 -27.80 8.79
C ALA A 237 -15.76 -27.70 10.17
N ARG A 238 -14.46 -27.41 10.24
CA ARG A 238 -13.84 -26.92 11.47
C ARG A 238 -14.45 -25.53 11.76
N PRO A 239 -14.82 -25.23 13.01
CA PRO A 239 -15.63 -24.05 13.34
C PRO A 239 -14.89 -22.71 13.11
N SER A 240 -13.58 -22.71 12.84
CA SER A 240 -12.80 -21.48 12.64
C SER A 240 -11.49 -21.74 11.87
N PRO A 241 -11.53 -21.94 10.54
CA PRO A 241 -10.30 -22.00 9.76
C PRO A 241 -9.58 -20.64 9.78
N ARG A 242 -8.26 -20.66 9.63
CA ARG A 242 -7.49 -19.40 9.51
C ARG A 242 -7.76 -18.78 8.12
N PRO A 243 -7.97 -17.46 8.04
CA PRO A 243 -8.36 -16.82 6.80
C PRO A 243 -7.23 -16.84 5.76
N VAL A 244 -7.61 -16.92 4.48
CA VAL A 244 -6.72 -16.62 3.36
C VAL A 244 -6.69 -15.11 3.17
N MET A 245 -5.51 -14.52 3.05
CA MET A 245 -5.35 -13.08 2.91
C MET A 245 -4.57 -12.72 1.65
N ILE A 246 -5.02 -11.69 0.96
CA ILE A 246 -4.29 -11.04 -0.14
C ILE A 246 -3.94 -9.63 0.32
N ARG A 247 -2.67 -9.26 0.22
CA ARG A 247 -2.16 -7.96 0.69
C ARG A 247 -2.00 -6.97 -0.45
N SER A 248 -1.46 -7.42 -1.58
CA SER A 248 -1.31 -6.55 -2.74
C SER A 248 -1.59 -7.26 -4.05
N LEU A 249 -2.03 -6.49 -5.05
CA LEU A 249 -2.11 -6.87 -6.46
C LEU A 249 -1.47 -5.76 -7.29
N SER A 250 -0.53 -6.10 -8.16
CA SER A 250 0.08 -5.21 -9.14
C SER A 250 -0.10 -5.82 -10.53
N VAL A 251 -0.64 -5.05 -11.48
CA VAL A 251 -0.83 -5.46 -12.88
C VAL A 251 -0.12 -4.48 -13.79
N SER A 252 0.77 -4.95 -14.66
CA SER A 252 1.44 -4.14 -15.67
C SER A 252 0.79 -4.28 -17.05
N GLY A 253 1.09 -3.35 -17.97
CA GLY A 253 0.62 -3.41 -19.35
C GLY A 253 -0.78 -2.81 -19.57
N VAL A 254 -1.35 -2.16 -18.57
CA VAL A 254 -2.56 -1.34 -18.66
C VAL A 254 -2.28 -0.07 -19.47
N ALA A 255 -3.32 0.61 -19.96
CA ALA A 255 -3.16 1.88 -20.68
C ALA A 255 -2.33 2.90 -19.89
N TYR A 256 -1.60 3.75 -20.60
CA TYR A 256 -0.78 4.82 -20.02
C TYR A 256 -1.54 5.61 -18.95
N THR A 257 -0.81 6.01 -17.90
CA THR A 257 -1.28 7.06 -17.01
C THR A 257 -0.87 8.43 -17.57
N SER A 258 -1.79 9.38 -17.58
CA SER A 258 -1.53 10.78 -17.99
C SER A 258 -0.89 11.61 -16.88
N ALA A 259 -0.82 11.09 -15.66
CA ALA A 259 -0.21 11.74 -14.51
C ALA A 259 0.37 10.72 -13.52
N CYS A 260 1.36 11.14 -12.73
CA CYS A 260 1.89 10.32 -11.64
C CYS A 260 1.02 10.42 -10.38
N THR A 261 0.99 9.36 -9.60
CA THR A 261 0.25 9.31 -8.34
C THR A 261 1.11 9.87 -7.21
N PRO A 262 0.61 10.78 -6.35
CA PRO A 262 1.35 11.24 -5.18
C PRO A 262 1.65 10.10 -4.22
N CYS A 263 2.85 10.09 -3.64
CA CYS A 263 3.18 9.12 -2.59
C CYS A 263 2.26 9.29 -1.38
N PRO A 264 1.77 8.21 -0.76
CA PRO A 264 0.99 8.31 0.47
C PRO A 264 1.85 8.88 1.60
N ALA A 265 1.19 9.51 2.59
CA ALA A 265 1.86 10.03 3.77
C ALA A 265 2.66 8.92 4.49
N GLY A 266 3.86 9.26 4.97
CA GLY A 266 4.82 8.31 5.53
C GLY A 266 5.72 7.64 4.49
N LYS A 267 5.53 7.92 3.20
CA LYS A 267 6.44 7.50 2.12
C LYS A 267 7.00 8.69 1.35
N PHE A 268 8.08 8.46 0.62
CA PHE A 268 8.70 9.44 -0.28
C PHE A 268 9.17 8.78 -1.58
N SER A 269 9.48 9.59 -2.59
CA SER A 269 10.08 9.09 -3.82
C SER A 269 10.98 10.12 -4.50
N ASP A 270 12.01 9.62 -5.17
CA ASP A 270 12.85 10.43 -6.07
C ASP A 270 12.21 10.53 -7.48
N VAL A 271 12.84 11.31 -8.36
CA VAL A 271 12.41 11.45 -9.75
C VAL A 271 12.47 10.08 -10.45
N GLY A 272 11.44 9.75 -11.23
CA GLY A 272 11.38 8.51 -11.99
C GLY A 272 11.00 7.28 -11.15
N ALA A 273 10.41 7.47 -9.97
CA ALA A 273 10.09 6.36 -9.09
C ALA A 273 8.91 5.52 -9.58
N ARG A 274 9.12 4.20 -9.64
CA ARG A 274 8.04 3.24 -9.92
C ARG A 274 7.13 2.99 -8.73
N GLU A 275 7.63 3.21 -7.52
CA GLU A 275 6.97 2.95 -6.24
C GLU A 275 7.52 3.91 -5.19
N CYS A 276 6.76 4.15 -4.11
CA CYS A 276 7.19 5.00 -3.01
C CYS A 276 7.89 4.19 -1.92
N THR A 277 8.96 4.77 -1.37
CA THR A 277 9.75 4.16 -0.29
C THR A 277 9.25 4.65 1.07
N ASP A 278 9.16 3.76 2.06
CA ASP A 278 8.79 4.15 3.42
C ASP A 278 9.84 5.10 4.02
N CYS A 279 9.38 6.13 4.74
CA CYS A 279 10.26 6.96 5.52
C CYS A 279 10.97 6.14 6.61
N PRO A 280 12.29 6.30 6.78
CA PRO A 280 13.03 5.63 7.84
C PRO A 280 12.55 6.07 9.23
N GLU A 281 12.94 5.31 10.26
CA GLU A 281 12.63 5.66 11.65
C GLU A 281 13.12 7.06 12.02
N ASN A 282 12.41 7.71 12.93
CA ASN A 282 12.60 9.11 13.34
C ASN A 282 12.43 10.14 12.21
N THR A 283 11.79 9.76 11.10
CA THR A 283 11.40 10.67 10.02
C THR A 283 9.94 10.49 9.63
N HIS A 284 9.35 11.53 9.02
CA HIS A 284 7.99 11.48 8.51
C HIS A 284 7.88 12.12 7.12
N SER A 285 6.74 11.92 6.45
CA SER A 285 6.39 12.70 5.28
C SER A 285 4.88 12.93 5.13
N PRO A 286 4.46 14.12 4.66
CA PRO A 286 3.10 14.28 4.15
C PRO A 286 2.92 13.55 2.81
N THR A 287 1.67 13.46 2.34
CA THR A 287 1.36 12.96 0.99
C THR A 287 2.10 13.78 -0.06
N GLY A 288 2.72 13.10 -1.05
CA GLY A 288 3.40 13.74 -2.17
C GLY A 288 4.82 14.23 -1.88
N ALA A 289 5.45 13.79 -0.78
CA ALA A 289 6.78 14.27 -0.40
C ALA A 289 7.90 13.62 -1.22
N ALA A 290 8.81 14.44 -1.76
CA ALA A 290 10.02 13.94 -2.42
C ALA A 290 11.13 13.49 -1.44
N ARG A 291 10.97 13.78 -0.15
CA ARG A 291 11.93 13.42 0.91
C ARG A 291 11.25 13.37 2.26
N CYS A 292 11.80 12.62 3.19
CA CYS A 292 11.34 12.58 4.58
C CYS A 292 11.94 13.74 5.40
N THR A 293 11.17 14.22 6.36
CA THR A 293 11.55 15.25 7.32
C THR A 293 11.89 14.59 8.64
N GLN A 294 13.00 14.99 9.26
CA GLN A 294 13.44 14.45 10.54
C GLN A 294 12.60 14.98 11.69
N CYS A 295 12.27 14.10 12.63
CA CYS A 295 11.66 14.47 13.91
C CYS A 295 12.68 15.13 14.84
N ASN A 296 12.21 16.01 15.73
CA ASN A 296 13.06 16.50 16.81
C ASN A 296 13.40 15.31 17.73
N PRO A 297 14.68 14.89 17.83
CA PRO A 297 15.07 13.67 18.52
C PRO A 297 14.75 13.70 20.03
N ASP A 298 14.74 14.89 20.63
CA ASP A 298 14.60 15.06 22.09
C ASP A 298 13.15 14.89 22.55
N ILE A 299 12.19 15.41 21.77
CA ILE A 299 10.78 15.49 22.17
C ILE A 299 9.85 14.59 21.35
N SER A 300 10.33 14.07 20.22
CA SER A 300 9.48 13.38 19.26
C SER A 300 10.16 12.19 18.60
N TYR A 301 9.35 11.29 18.05
CA TYR A 301 9.80 10.10 17.33
C TYR A 301 8.81 9.75 16.24
N ALA A 302 9.23 8.90 15.32
CA ALA A 302 8.37 8.37 14.27
C ALA A 302 8.78 6.93 13.98
N PRO A 303 7.87 5.95 14.12
CA PRO A 303 8.07 4.62 13.53
C PRO A 303 8.30 4.72 12.02
N LYS A 304 8.92 3.69 11.42
CA LYS A 304 9.07 3.59 9.96
C LYS A 304 7.70 3.76 9.27
N GLY A 305 7.66 4.57 8.20
CA GLY A 305 6.44 4.79 7.43
C GLY A 305 5.44 5.77 8.07
N SER A 306 5.87 6.61 9.01
CA SER A 306 4.95 7.51 9.74
C SER A 306 4.59 8.78 8.97
N PRO A 307 3.31 9.19 8.97
CA PRO A 307 2.88 10.42 8.31
C PRO A 307 3.23 11.71 9.07
N LYS A 308 3.55 11.59 10.37
CA LYS A 308 3.89 12.70 11.27
C LYS A 308 4.74 12.19 12.45
N CYS A 309 5.43 13.11 13.12
CA CYS A 309 6.07 12.80 14.40
C CYS A 309 5.02 12.61 15.49
N LEU A 310 5.33 11.70 16.42
CA LEU A 310 4.63 11.49 17.67
C LEU A 310 5.48 12.06 18.81
N ASN A 311 4.84 12.61 19.84
CA ASN A 311 5.56 13.08 21.02
C ASN A 311 6.05 11.89 21.84
N ARG A 312 7.26 12.01 22.38
CA ARG A 312 7.80 11.01 23.32
C ARG A 312 7.05 11.09 24.64
N PRO A 313 6.46 9.97 25.12
CA PRO A 313 5.81 9.94 26.43
C PRO A 313 6.83 9.87 27.58
N PRO A 314 6.43 10.16 28.83
CA PRO A 314 7.27 9.90 30.00
C PRO A 314 7.56 8.39 30.15
N CYS A 315 8.74 8.03 30.65
CA CYS A 315 9.08 6.61 30.85
C CYS A 315 8.24 5.95 31.93
N SER A 316 7.95 4.67 31.73
CA SER A 316 7.13 3.82 32.59
C SER A 316 7.84 2.48 32.90
N ALA A 317 7.26 1.70 33.81
CA ALA A 317 7.75 0.36 34.14
C ALA A 317 7.72 -0.64 32.97
N LYS A 318 7.09 -0.29 31.84
CA LYS A 318 7.05 -1.12 30.62
C LYS A 318 8.20 -0.82 29.65
N ASP A 319 8.95 0.25 29.90
CA ASP A 319 9.97 0.75 28.98
C ASP A 319 11.37 0.23 29.31
N TYR A 320 11.53 -0.53 30.40
CA TYR A 320 12.79 -1.18 30.79
C TYR A 320 12.59 -2.67 31.05
N TYR A 321 13.68 -3.42 31.00
CA TYR A 321 13.74 -4.84 31.36
C TYR A 321 14.85 -5.08 32.37
N GLU A 322 14.68 -6.15 33.16
CA GLU A 322 15.66 -6.61 34.15
C GLU A 322 16.64 -7.58 33.49
N ILE A 323 17.93 -7.38 33.73
CA ILE A 323 18.99 -8.33 33.40
C ILE A 323 19.92 -8.52 34.58
N ASP A 324 20.59 -9.66 34.64
CA ASP A 324 21.68 -9.84 35.59
C ASP A 324 22.96 -9.15 35.09
N SER A 325 23.67 -8.50 36.00
CA SER A 325 25.02 -8.00 35.73
C SER A 325 25.99 -9.16 35.45
N ALA A 326 27.16 -8.83 34.90
CA ALA A 326 28.25 -9.81 34.85
C ALA A 326 28.64 -10.26 36.28
N CYS A 327 29.00 -11.54 36.42
CA CYS A 327 29.49 -12.08 37.69
C CYS A 327 30.79 -11.42 38.11
N ASP A 328 30.88 -11.06 39.40
CA ASP A 328 32.10 -10.55 40.00
C ASP A 328 33.08 -11.67 40.39
N SER A 329 34.25 -11.29 40.92
CA SER A 329 35.28 -12.24 41.37
C SER A 329 34.86 -13.14 42.53
N ASN A 330 33.76 -12.79 43.24
CA ASN A 330 33.21 -13.55 44.36
C ASN A 330 32.02 -14.43 43.92
N ASN A 331 31.83 -14.62 42.60
CA ASN A 331 30.74 -15.37 42.01
C ASN A 331 29.35 -14.81 42.37
N LYS A 332 29.24 -13.48 42.50
CA LYS A 332 27.99 -12.78 42.76
C LYS A 332 27.54 -11.97 41.54
N THR A 333 26.23 -11.87 41.36
CA THR A 333 25.57 -11.00 40.39
C THR A 333 24.41 -10.23 41.05
N ARG A 334 23.84 -9.27 40.35
CA ARG A 334 22.67 -8.51 40.78
C ARG A 334 21.81 -8.13 39.59
N ALA A 335 20.52 -7.97 39.85
CA ALA A 335 19.59 -7.40 38.90
C ALA A 335 19.97 -5.94 38.58
N VAL A 336 20.11 -5.63 37.30
CA VAL A 336 20.26 -4.28 36.76
C VAL A 336 19.20 -4.05 35.70
N TYR A 337 18.69 -2.82 35.62
CA TYR A 337 17.61 -2.46 34.72
C TYR A 337 18.16 -1.70 33.52
N ARG A 338 17.68 -2.03 32.32
CA ARG A 338 18.05 -1.34 31.07
C ARG A 338 16.80 -0.95 30.28
N TRP A 339 16.83 0.24 29.69
CA TRP A 339 15.78 0.69 28.78
C TRP A 339 15.70 -0.21 27.53
N LEU A 340 14.50 -0.37 26.99
CA LEU A 340 14.27 -1.00 25.70
C LEU A 340 14.87 -0.15 24.58
N GLU A 341 15.55 -0.80 23.62
CA GLU A 341 16.14 -0.13 22.47
C GLU A 341 15.24 -0.30 21.23
N PRO A 342 14.93 0.78 20.47
CA PRO A 342 15.32 2.17 20.74
C PRO A 342 14.51 2.81 21.88
N GLN A 343 15.14 3.63 22.72
CA GLN A 343 14.48 4.32 23.83
C GLN A 343 13.49 5.37 23.30
N VAL A 344 12.20 5.06 23.40
CA VAL A 344 11.14 5.95 22.89
C VAL A 344 10.75 7.01 23.93
N CYS A 345 10.77 6.65 25.20
CA CYS A 345 10.29 7.48 26.30
C CYS A 345 11.31 8.55 26.74
N ARG A 346 10.82 9.54 27.50
CA ARG A 346 11.61 10.64 28.06
C ARG A 346 11.76 10.54 29.57
N GLU A 347 13.00 10.64 30.04
CA GLU A 347 13.36 10.58 31.47
C GLU A 347 13.23 11.94 32.19
N ASP A 348 13.34 13.04 31.45
CA ASP A 348 13.36 14.41 31.98
C ASP A 348 11.96 14.98 32.28
N MET A 349 10.90 14.24 31.96
CA MET A 349 9.52 14.64 32.28
C MET A 349 9.22 14.36 33.76
N ALA A 350 8.52 15.29 34.43
CA ALA A 350 8.20 15.18 35.86
C ALA A 350 7.41 13.91 36.24
N SER A 351 6.65 13.33 35.30
CA SER A 351 5.90 12.08 35.48
C SER A 351 6.67 10.83 35.01
N SER A 352 7.96 10.94 34.71
CA SER A 352 8.78 9.82 34.27
C SER A 352 9.21 8.96 35.46
N HIS A 353 9.07 7.65 35.32
CA HIS A 353 9.65 6.70 36.27
C HIS A 353 11.15 6.54 35.98
N PRO A 354 12.04 6.77 36.96
CA PRO A 354 13.46 6.47 36.79
C PRO A 354 13.70 4.96 36.76
N LEU A 355 14.85 4.53 36.23
CA LEU A 355 15.28 3.14 36.38
C LEU A 355 15.35 2.78 37.87
N PRO A 356 14.84 1.59 38.26
CA PRO A 356 14.96 1.14 39.64
C PRO A 356 16.43 1.00 40.06
N PRO A 357 16.74 1.13 41.36
CA PRO A 357 18.07 0.82 41.86
C PRO A 357 18.42 -0.65 41.61
N SER A 358 19.71 -0.94 41.43
CA SER A 358 20.17 -2.32 41.28
C SER A 358 19.76 -3.17 42.48
N GLY A 359 19.38 -4.42 42.20
CA GLY A 359 19.00 -5.38 43.23
C GLY A 359 20.16 -5.79 44.15
N GLU A 360 19.83 -6.57 45.17
CA GLU A 360 20.82 -7.16 46.07
C GLU A 360 21.74 -8.16 45.34
N LEU A 361 22.94 -8.34 45.88
CA LEU A 361 23.88 -9.34 45.39
C LEU A 361 23.35 -10.75 45.69
N LYS A 362 23.30 -11.57 44.65
CA LYS A 362 22.89 -12.98 44.66
C LYS A 362 23.98 -13.84 44.06
N ASP A 363 23.97 -15.14 44.39
CA ASP A 363 24.87 -16.10 43.78
C ASP A 363 24.63 -16.20 42.27
N CYS A 364 25.73 -16.29 41.52
CA CYS A 364 25.63 -16.45 40.07
C CYS A 364 24.96 -17.78 39.71
N PRO A 365 24.06 -17.78 38.70
CA PRO A 365 23.49 -19.01 38.18
C PRO A 365 24.59 -19.90 37.58
N PRO A 366 24.37 -21.23 37.50
CA PRO A 366 25.26 -22.12 36.79
C PRO A 366 25.38 -21.71 35.31
N CYS A 367 26.47 -22.12 34.67
CA CYS A 367 26.67 -21.84 33.26
C CYS A 367 25.57 -22.51 32.42
N ASN A 368 25.22 -21.90 31.29
CA ASN A 368 24.30 -22.55 30.36
C ASN A 368 24.96 -23.81 29.76
N PRO A 369 24.16 -24.83 29.38
CA PRO A 369 24.67 -25.98 28.63
C PRO A 369 25.55 -25.56 27.45
N GLY A 370 26.68 -26.23 27.27
CA GLY A 370 27.71 -25.90 26.28
C GLY A 370 28.73 -24.83 26.73
N MET A 371 28.63 -24.36 27.98
CA MET A 371 29.60 -23.46 28.60
C MET A 371 30.17 -24.07 29.89
N HIS A 372 31.38 -23.65 30.26
CA HIS A 372 32.04 -24.04 31.51
C HIS A 372 32.54 -22.81 32.25
N TYR A 373 32.61 -22.89 33.57
CA TYR A 373 33.11 -21.82 34.41
C TYR A 373 34.64 -21.72 34.29
N THR A 374 35.16 -20.51 34.05
CA THR A 374 36.61 -20.25 34.00
C THR A 374 36.98 -19.28 35.12
N THR A 375 38.14 -19.46 35.76
CA THR A 375 38.66 -18.55 36.79
C THR A 375 38.96 -17.17 36.20
N GLY A 376 37.96 -16.28 36.18
CA GLY A 376 38.02 -15.00 35.47
C GLY A 376 36.64 -14.56 34.97
N PRO A 377 36.50 -14.04 33.73
CA PRO A 377 35.29 -13.38 33.26
C PRO A 377 34.20 -14.41 32.91
N GLY A 378 33.65 -15.05 33.93
CA GLY A 378 32.45 -15.88 33.84
C GLY A 378 32.56 -17.13 32.97
N CYS A 379 31.40 -17.56 32.46
CA CYS A 379 31.23 -18.76 31.66
C CYS A 379 31.79 -18.58 30.25
N THR A 380 32.55 -19.55 29.76
CA THR A 380 33.06 -19.59 28.39
C THR A 380 32.61 -20.86 27.68
N PHE A 381 32.44 -20.80 26.36
CA PHE A 381 32.04 -21.96 25.56
C PHE A 381 33.03 -23.11 25.70
N CYS A 382 32.51 -24.34 25.73
CA CYS A 382 33.34 -25.53 25.74
C CYS A 382 34.27 -25.56 24.51
N PRO A 383 35.54 -25.98 24.66
CA PRO A 383 36.43 -26.15 23.53
C PRO A 383 35.93 -27.26 22.58
N PRO A 384 36.45 -27.33 21.33
CA PRO A 384 36.08 -28.39 20.40
C PRO A 384 36.20 -29.79 21.03
N ALA A 385 35.24 -30.65 20.69
CA ALA A 385 35.10 -32.03 21.23
C ALA A 385 34.79 -32.15 22.74
N HIS A 386 34.38 -31.07 23.41
CA HIS A 386 33.90 -31.09 24.80
C HIS A 386 32.45 -30.62 24.89
N TYR A 387 31.70 -31.12 25.88
CA TYR A 387 30.34 -30.66 26.18
C TYR A 387 30.18 -30.39 27.68
N SER A 388 29.23 -29.53 28.04
CA SER A 388 28.76 -29.28 29.40
C SER A 388 27.24 -29.28 29.37
N ASP A 389 26.58 -29.89 30.35
CA ASP A 389 25.13 -29.87 30.55
C ASP A 389 24.66 -28.72 31.47
N GLY A 390 25.59 -27.87 31.92
CA GLY A 390 25.33 -26.68 32.72
C GLY A 390 26.35 -26.51 33.83
#